data_AF-A0A0D3JAQ6-F1
#
_entry.id   AF-A0A0D3JAQ6-F1
#
_cell.length_a   1.000
_cell.length_b   1.000
_cell.length_c   1.000
_cell.angle_alpha   90.00
_cell.angle_beta   90.00
_cell.angle_gamma   90.00
#
_symmetry.space_group_name_H-M   'P 1'
#
loop_
_entity.id
_entity.type
_entity.pdbx_description
1 polymer ?
#
loop_
_entity_poly.entity_id
_entity_poly.type
_entity_poly.pdbx_seq_one_letter_code
_entity_poly.pdbx_strand_id
1 'polypeptide(L)' 'MGHGFSEPCVACVCQGVLRALDYMHVERKAIHRDIKSANVLLTSSGTVKLADLGVVAQVIS' A
#
# COMPACT_ATOMS: atom_id res chain seq x y z
N MET A 1 -4.22 -27.14 -2.80
CA MET A 1 -3.27 -26.59 -1.80
C MET A 1 -2.68 -25.34 -2.42
N GLY A 2 -3.11 -24.15 -2.01
CA GLY A 2 -2.60 -22.90 -2.58
C GLY A 2 -1.17 -22.69 -2.11
N HIS A 3 -0.20 -22.85 -3.00
CA HIS A 3 1.16 -22.38 -2.75
C HIS A 3 1.10 -20.86 -2.58
N GLY A 4 1.59 -20.36 -1.44
CA GLY A 4 1.71 -18.94 -1.19
C GLY A 4 2.61 -18.26 -2.23
N PHE A 5 2.59 -16.92 -2.25
CA PHE A 5 3.47 -16.16 -3.12
C PHE A 5 4.95 -16.45 -2.80
N SER A 6 5.79 -16.45 -3.84
CA SER A 6 7.24 -16.54 -3.66
C SER A 6 7.75 -15.31 -2.91
N GLU A 7 8.84 -15.47 -2.14
CA GLU A 7 9.46 -14.37 -1.40
C GLU A 7 9.79 -13.15 -2.29
N PRO A 8 10.30 -13.31 -3.53
CA PRO A 8 10.48 -12.17 -4.44
C PRO A 8 9.19 -11.44 -4.79
N CYS A 9 8.08 -12.17 -4.94
CA CYS A 9 6.78 -11.58 -5.25
C CYS A 9 6.27 -10.78 -4.04
N VAL A 10 6.38 -11.34 -2.83
CA VAL A 10 6.04 -10.64 -1.58
C VAL A 10 6.89 -9.37 -1.43
N ALA A 11 8.20 -9.45 -1.68
CA ALA A 11 9.10 -8.30 -1.60
C ALA A 11 8.71 -7.18 -2.57
N CYS A 12 8.32 -7.53 -3.81
CA CYS A 12 7.85 -6.56 -4.81
C CYS A 12 6.59 -5.82 -4.33
N VAL A 13 5.62 -6.57 -3.78
CA VAL A 13 4.39 -5.98 -3.21
C VAL A 13 4.72 -5.07 -2.02
N CYS A 14 5.55 -5.53 -1.09
CA CYS A 14 5.99 -4.74 0.06
C CYS A 14 6.68 -3.45 -0.36
N GLN A 15 7.57 -3.51 -1.36
CA GLN A 15 8.22 -2.32 -1.89
C GLN A 15 7.21 -1.30 -2.43
N GLY A 16 6.21 -1.76 -3.19
CA GLY A 16 5.16 -0.90 -3.72
C GLY A 16 4.30 -0.26 -2.62
N VAL A 17 3.94 -1.03 -1.59
CA VAL A 17 3.21 -0.52 -0.41
C VAL A 17 4.02 0.56 0.30
N LEU A 18 5.31 0.32 0.54
CA LEU A 18 6.19 1.28 1.21
C LEU A 18 6.33 2.59 0.42
N ARG A 19 6.43 2.54 -0.92
CA ARG A 19 6.46 3.74 -1.76
C ARG A 19 5.15 4.53 -1.69
N ALA A 20 4.01 3.83 -1.67
CA ALA A 20 2.71 4.48 -1.54
C ALA A 20 2.53 5.14 -0.16
N LEU A 21 3.01 4.49 0.91
CA LEU A 21 3.03 5.06 2.26
C LEU A 21 3.95 6.27 2.36
N ASP A 22 5.16 6.19 1.80
CA ASP A 22 6.12 7.30 1.77
C ASP A 22 5.51 8.52 1.08
N TYR A 23 4.92 8.34 -0.10
CA TYR A 23 4.19 9.41 -0.79
C TYR A 23 3.07 10.01 0.07
N MET A 24 2.28 9.17 0.75
CA MET A 24 1.18 9.63 1.57
C MET A 24 1.65 10.45 2.78
N HIS A 25 2.72 10.00 3.45
CA HIS A 25 3.28 10.69 4.61
C HIS A 25 3.99 11.99 4.20
N VAL A 26 4.81 11.96 3.15
CA VAL A 26 5.67 13.08 2.75
C VAL A 26 4.87 14.16 2.03
N GLU A 27 4.17 13.77 0.96
CA GLU A 27 3.51 14.70 0.03
C GLU A 27 2.09 15.04 0.45
N ARG A 28 1.39 14.11 1.11
CA ARG A 28 -0.03 14.29 1.48
C ARG A 28 -0.25 14.58 2.95
N LYS A 29 0.80 14.53 3.79
CA LYS A 29 0.71 14.70 5.26
C LYS A 29 -0.44 13.89 5.86
N ALA A 30 -0.60 12.66 5.39
CA ALA A 30 -1.77 11.84 5.66
C ALA A 30 -1.34 10.44 6.15
N ILE A 31 -2.11 9.86 7.07
CA ILE A 31 -1.86 8.50 7.57
C ILE A 31 -3.01 7.58 7.14
N HIS A 32 -2.68 6.45 6.49
CA HIS A 32 -3.67 5.50 5.98
C HIS A 32 -4.45 4.76 7.07
N ARG A 33 -3.79 4.39 8.17
CA ARG A 33 -4.33 3.69 9.36
C ARG A 33 -4.94 2.29 9.18
N ASP A 34 -5.21 1.82 7.96
CA ASP A 34 -5.78 0.50 7.69
C ASP A 34 -5.03 -0.24 6.57
N ILE A 35 -3.85 -0.78 6.92
CA ILE A 35 -3.01 -1.54 5.99
C ILE A 35 -3.31 -3.03 6.11
N LYS A 36 -3.96 -3.57 5.08
CA LYS A 36 -4.34 -4.98 4.93
C LYS A 36 -4.31 -5.37 3.47
N SER A 37 -4.17 -6.67 3.17
CA SER A 37 -4.11 -7.18 1.79
C SER A 37 -5.32 -6.78 0.95
N ALA A 38 -6.51 -6.69 1.54
CA ALA A 38 -7.73 -6.24 0.86
C ALA A 38 -7.65 -4.78 0.34
N ASN A 39 -6.78 -3.95 0.91
CA ASN A 39 -6.56 -2.56 0.51
C ASN A 39 -5.33 -2.39 -0.40
N VAL A 40 -4.64 -3.48 -0.76
CA VAL A 40 -3.48 -3.47 -1.65
C VAL A 40 -3.94 -3.93 -3.04
N LEU A 41 -4.06 -2.99 -3.97
CA LEU A 41 -4.45 -3.27 -5.34
C LEU A 41 -3.21 -3.45 -6.22
N LEU A 42 -3.26 -4.43 -7.12
CA LEU A 42 -2.26 -4.65 -8.15
C LEU A 42 -2.88 -4.37 -9.52
N THR A 43 -2.21 -3.54 -10.32
CA THR A 43 -2.60 -3.35 -11.72
C THR A 43 -2.05 -4.49 -12.58
N SER A 44 -2.60 -4.67 -13.79
CA SER A 44 -2.06 -5.59 -14.80
C SER A 44 -0.62 -5.27 -15.20
N SER A 45 -0.17 -4.03 -14.99
CA SER A 45 1.21 -3.59 -15.19
C SER A 45 2.13 -3.86 -13.98
N GLY A 46 1.66 -4.55 -12.94
CA GLY A 46 2.44 -4.86 -11.74
C GLY A 46 2.62 -3.68 -10.78
N THR A 47 1.83 -2.61 -10.91
CA THR A 47 1.90 -1.45 -10.02
C THR A 47 1.03 -1.69 -8.79
N VAL A 48 1.61 -1.43 -7.61
CA VAL A 48 0.89 -1.47 -6.32
C VAL A 48 0.21 -0.13 -6.07
N LYS A 49 -1.04 -0.18 -5.62
CA LYS A 49 -1.81 0.99 -5.15
C LYS A 49 -2.46 0.68 -3.81
N LEU A 50 -2.48 1.66 -2.92
CA LEU A 50 -3.26 1.59 -1.68
C LEU A 50 -4.66 2.17 -1.93
N ALA A 51 -5.68 1.44 -1.49
CA ALA A 51 -7.09 1.78 -1.61
C ALA A 51 -7.74 1.93 -0.23
N ASP A 52 -8.99 2.39 -0.21
CA ASP A 52 -9.76 2.68 0.99
C ASP A 52 -9.07 3.73 1.90
N LEU A 53 -9.10 4.97 1.42
CA LEU A 53 -8.67 6.14 2.17
C LEU A 53 -9.75 6.64 3.15
N GLY A 54 -10.82 5.87 3.38
CA GLY A 54 -12.03 6.31 4.10
C GLY A 54 -11.80 6.72 5.55
N VAL A 55 -10.66 6.35 6.13
CA VAL A 55 -10.22 6.74 7.48
C VAL A 55 -8.88 7.47 7.46
N VAL A 56 -8.52 8.11 6.35
CA VAL A 56 -7.28 8.91 6.30
C VAL A 56 -7.39 10.12 7.21
N ALA A 57 -6.52 10.18 8.21
CA ALA A 57 -6.37 11.38 9.03
C ALA A 57 -5.37 12.32 8.36
N GLN A 58 -5.81 13.55 8.08
CA GLN A 58 -4.91 14.64 7.72
C GLN A 58 -4.14 15.06 8.97
N VAL A 59 -2.81 15.09 8.87
CA VAL A 59 -1.95 15.65 9.89
C VAL A 59 -1.96 17.16 9.69
N ILE A 60 -2.81 17.85 10.46
CA ILE A 60 -2.86 19.31 10.48
C ILE A 60 -1.67 19.78 11.32
N SER A 61 -0.74 20.50 10.68
CA SER A 61 0.32 21.25 11.35
C SER A 61 -0.08 22.72 11.47
#